data_AF-A0A6M5YXW0-F1
#
_entry.id   AF-A0A6M5YXW0-F1
#
_cell.length_a   1.000
_cell.length_b   1.000
_cell.length_c   1.000
_cell.angle_alpha   90.00
_cell.angle_beta   90.00
_cell.angle_gamma   90.00
#
_symmetry.space_group_name_H-M   'P 1'
#
loop_
_entity.id
_entity.type
_entity.pdbx_description
1 polymer ?
#
loop_
_entity_poly.entity_id
_entity_poly.type
_entity_poly.pdbx_seq_one_letter_code
_entity_poly.pdbx_strand_id
1 'polypeptide(L)'
;MPGRRVFVLALPLVLGAAVAVPAADPPVETETLAPCPHPRGYVCYRASAPVAVDGDLKDAAWEAAPWSDEFGDIEGAKKPKPRHRTRVKMLWDDEALYIAAELEEPHVWATLKDHDCVIFADNDFEVFLDPDGDNHLYGELELNALNTTWDLLLTKPYKDGGRAVTAWEIMGLKTAVKVDGTLNDPSDTDKGWTVEIKWPWKGLTELASEKQVPIPPVDGSQYRINFSRVEWDVDTANGKYTKVKNRPEHNWVWSPQGVIDMHRPERWGYVQFSTAKPGTAAFKPDPDWTVRDNLHRAYYAQHAHRQKHGKYAPTAADLGLKLPADRLGVETTRSGFEMGWTDDKAAKPRYTITHDGRISK
;
A
#
# COMPACT_ATOMS: atom_id res chain seq x y z
N MET A 1 -0.12 -0.66 68.65
CA MET A 1 0.10 0.54 67.82
C MET A 1 1.54 1.00 68.02
N PRO A 2 2.37 0.91 66.98
CA PRO A 2 3.12 2.07 66.51
C PRO A 2 3.04 2.22 64.97
N GLY A 3 3.13 3.47 64.52
CA GLY A 3 2.80 3.91 63.16
C GLY A 3 3.82 3.53 62.08
N ARG A 4 3.31 3.13 60.91
CA ARG A 4 4.06 3.00 59.66
C ARG A 4 4.44 4.40 59.15
N ARG A 5 5.74 4.67 59.04
CA ARG A 5 6.28 5.80 58.28
C ARG A 5 6.14 5.50 56.78
N VAL A 6 5.43 6.36 56.05
CA VAL A 6 5.43 6.38 54.58
C VAL A 6 6.58 7.27 54.14
N PHE A 7 7.57 6.70 53.44
CA PHE A 7 8.56 7.48 52.71
C PHE A 7 7.99 7.81 51.33
N VAL A 8 7.74 9.08 51.05
CA VAL A 8 7.48 9.58 49.69
C VAL A 8 8.84 9.78 49.04
N LEU A 9 9.19 8.92 48.08
CA LEU A 9 10.30 9.20 47.17
C LEU A 9 9.84 10.22 46.13
N ALA A 10 10.37 11.44 46.22
CA ALA A 10 10.26 12.42 45.13
C ALA A 10 11.30 12.05 44.06
N LEU A 11 10.83 11.66 42.87
CA LEU A 11 11.68 11.53 41.68
C LEU A 11 11.88 12.92 41.05
N PRO A 12 13.11 13.35 40.71
CA PRO A 12 13.32 14.61 40.04
C PRO A 12 12.88 14.50 38.58
N LEU A 13 12.02 15.43 38.15
CA LEU A 13 11.61 15.61 36.76
C LEU A 13 12.81 16.15 35.97
N VAL A 14 13.51 15.28 35.24
CA VAL A 14 14.54 15.72 34.28
C VAL A 14 13.81 16.14 33.00
N LEU A 15 13.62 17.45 32.84
CA LEU A 15 13.17 18.04 31.58
C LEU A 15 14.31 17.90 30.55
N GLY A 16 14.28 16.82 29.76
CA GLY A 16 15.16 16.66 28.62
C GLY A 16 14.76 17.67 27.53
N ALA A 17 15.57 18.70 27.32
CA ALA A 17 15.42 19.57 26.16
C ALA A 17 15.67 18.73 24.90
N ALA A 18 14.62 18.47 24.12
CA ALA A 18 14.73 17.86 22.81
C ALA A 18 15.46 18.83 21.88
N VAL A 19 16.75 18.61 21.66
CA VAL A 19 17.46 19.21 20.55
C VAL A 19 16.89 18.56 19.29
N ALA A 20 16.03 19.29 18.58
CA ALA A 20 15.56 18.89 17.25
C ALA A 20 16.76 18.93 16.30
N VAL A 21 17.43 17.79 16.13
CA VAL A 21 18.30 17.57 14.98
C VAL A 21 17.38 17.56 13.76
N PRO A 22 17.61 18.41 12.74
CA PRO A 22 16.83 18.31 11.51
C PRO A 22 17.01 16.89 10.97
N ALA A 23 15.91 16.15 10.85
CA ALA A 23 15.95 14.82 10.24
C ALA A 23 16.54 14.98 8.84
N ALA A 24 17.67 14.31 8.59
CA ALA A 24 18.20 14.20 7.24
C ALA A 24 17.19 13.38 6.41
N ASP A 25 17.00 13.78 5.14
CA ASP A 25 16.13 13.03 4.23
C ASP A 25 16.65 11.57 4.13
N PRO A 26 15.75 10.56 4.10
CA PRO A 26 16.16 9.18 3.92
C PRO A 26 16.89 9.01 2.58
N PRO A 27 17.98 8.22 2.51
CA PRO A 27 18.78 8.10 1.30
C PRO A 27 17.92 7.68 0.11
N VAL A 28 18.06 8.38 -1.02
CA VAL A 28 17.33 8.03 -2.25
C VAL A 28 17.89 6.74 -2.85
N GLU A 29 17.03 5.75 -3.03
CA GLU A 29 17.38 4.49 -3.67
C GLU A 29 17.56 4.65 -5.18
N THR A 30 18.67 4.17 -5.73
CA THR A 30 19.00 4.32 -7.16
C THR A 30 17.93 3.79 -8.10
N GLU A 31 17.20 2.76 -7.67
CA GLU A 31 16.11 2.14 -8.42
C GLU A 31 14.97 3.10 -8.73
N THR A 32 14.77 4.09 -7.88
CA THR A 32 13.68 5.06 -8.01
C THR A 32 13.93 6.07 -9.14
N LEU A 33 15.17 6.17 -9.62
CA LEU A 33 15.58 7.07 -10.72
C LEU A 33 15.41 6.43 -12.10
N ALA A 34 15.31 5.10 -12.17
CA ALA A 34 15.10 4.36 -13.41
C ALA A 34 13.61 4.44 -13.85
N PRO A 35 13.32 4.41 -15.17
CA PRO A 35 11.96 4.31 -15.66
C PRO A 35 11.22 3.09 -15.08
N CYS A 36 10.02 3.31 -14.57
CA CYS A 36 9.19 2.23 -14.05
C CYS A 36 8.31 1.62 -15.14
N PRO A 37 8.20 0.28 -15.23
CA PRO A 37 7.16 -0.32 -16.07
C PRO A 37 5.77 0.12 -15.59
N HIS A 38 4.79 0.09 -16.51
CA HIS A 38 3.41 0.36 -16.14
C HIS A 38 2.97 -0.63 -15.03
N PRO A 39 2.35 -0.16 -13.93
CA PRO A 39 1.90 -1.02 -12.86
C PRO A 39 0.85 -2.04 -13.34
N ARG A 40 0.63 -3.09 -12.56
CA ARG A 40 -0.39 -4.08 -12.91
C ARG A 40 -1.79 -3.46 -12.91
N GLY A 41 -2.68 -4.04 -13.72
CA GLY A 41 -4.05 -3.60 -13.86
C GLY A 41 -5.03 -4.75 -13.65
N TYR A 42 -6.15 -4.47 -13.00
CA TYR A 42 -7.24 -5.42 -12.79
C TYR A 42 -8.58 -4.80 -13.20
N VAL A 43 -9.44 -5.56 -13.88
CA VAL A 43 -10.81 -5.11 -14.17
C VAL A 43 -11.75 -5.63 -13.09
N CYS A 44 -12.24 -4.73 -12.25
CA CYS A 44 -13.21 -5.00 -11.20
C CYS A 44 -14.62 -4.92 -11.76
N TYR A 45 -15.29 -6.07 -11.82
CA TYR A 45 -16.63 -6.20 -12.39
C TYR A 45 -17.70 -6.02 -11.33
N ARG A 46 -18.90 -5.61 -11.76
CA ARG A 46 -20.03 -5.63 -10.85
C ARG A 46 -20.33 -7.05 -10.38
N ALA A 47 -20.62 -7.20 -9.09
CA ALA A 47 -21.07 -8.46 -8.53
C ALA A 47 -22.36 -8.92 -9.23
N SER A 48 -22.36 -10.15 -9.76
CA SER A 48 -23.49 -10.74 -10.48
C SER A 48 -24.57 -11.30 -9.54
N ALA A 49 -24.23 -11.47 -8.27
CA ALA A 49 -25.05 -11.96 -7.18
C ALA A 49 -24.58 -11.30 -5.86
N PRO A 50 -25.35 -11.38 -4.77
CA PRO A 50 -24.90 -10.93 -3.46
C PRO A 50 -23.60 -11.64 -3.03
N VAL A 51 -22.65 -10.87 -2.51
CA VAL A 51 -21.38 -11.38 -1.96
C VAL A 51 -21.54 -11.60 -0.46
N ALA A 52 -21.34 -12.83 0.01
CA ALA A 52 -21.39 -13.15 1.43
C ALA A 52 -19.96 -13.12 1.99
N VAL A 53 -19.70 -12.28 2.99
CA VAL A 53 -18.36 -12.18 3.61
C VAL A 53 -18.27 -13.21 4.74
N ASP A 54 -17.89 -14.44 4.42
CA ASP A 54 -17.79 -15.56 5.37
C ASP A 54 -16.45 -16.33 5.29
N GLY A 55 -15.55 -15.87 4.42
CA GLY A 55 -14.24 -16.42 4.15
C GLY A 55 -14.25 -17.47 3.03
N ASP A 56 -15.40 -17.87 2.46
CA ASP A 56 -15.49 -18.90 1.42
C ASP A 56 -15.67 -18.32 0.01
N LEU A 57 -14.69 -18.52 -0.85
CA LEU A 57 -14.68 -17.97 -2.22
C LEU A 57 -15.51 -18.79 -3.23
N LYS A 58 -16.43 -19.63 -2.76
CA LYS A 58 -17.28 -20.53 -3.57
C LYS A 58 -18.61 -19.92 -3.98
N ASP A 59 -18.91 -18.68 -3.59
CA ASP A 59 -20.12 -18.03 -4.06
C ASP A 59 -20.07 -17.73 -5.57
N ALA A 60 -21.25 -17.62 -6.18
CA ALA A 60 -21.37 -17.45 -7.63
C ALA A 60 -20.76 -16.13 -8.14
N ALA A 61 -20.66 -15.12 -7.28
CA ALA A 61 -20.08 -13.84 -7.64
C ALA A 61 -18.56 -13.98 -7.79
N TRP A 62 -17.90 -14.64 -6.81
CA TRP A 62 -16.48 -14.94 -6.87
C TRP A 62 -16.13 -15.90 -7.99
N GLU A 63 -16.89 -16.97 -8.21
CA GLU A 63 -16.65 -17.91 -9.31
C GLU A 63 -16.61 -17.21 -10.68
N ALA A 64 -17.44 -16.19 -10.89
CA ALA A 64 -17.48 -15.42 -12.13
C ALA A 64 -16.32 -14.41 -12.26
N ALA A 65 -15.76 -13.92 -11.16
CA ALA A 65 -14.69 -12.92 -11.18
C ALA A 65 -13.34 -13.56 -11.59
N PRO A 66 -12.58 -12.92 -12.51
CA PRO A 66 -11.26 -13.43 -12.88
C PRO A 66 -10.26 -13.24 -11.73
N TRP A 67 -9.30 -14.15 -11.60
CA TRP A 67 -8.15 -13.94 -10.72
C TRP A 67 -7.21 -12.85 -11.25
N SER A 68 -6.54 -12.16 -10.34
CA SER A 68 -5.35 -11.35 -10.67
C SER A 68 -4.19 -12.25 -11.10
N ASP A 69 -3.14 -11.62 -11.64
CA ASP A 69 -1.81 -12.24 -11.66
C ASP A 69 -1.38 -12.59 -10.23
N GLU A 70 -0.57 -13.66 -10.11
CA GLU A 70 0.04 -14.09 -8.85
C GLU A 70 1.01 -13.04 -8.32
N PHE A 71 1.12 -12.96 -7.00
CA PHE A 71 2.03 -12.03 -6.33
C PHE A 71 3.49 -12.34 -6.70
N GLY A 72 4.30 -11.30 -6.74
CA GLY A 72 5.75 -11.39 -6.90
C GLY A 72 6.45 -10.78 -5.70
N ASP A 73 7.77 -10.89 -5.64
CA ASP A 73 8.55 -10.13 -4.67
C ASP A 73 8.41 -8.61 -4.91
N ILE A 74 8.36 -7.82 -3.84
CA ILE A 74 8.23 -6.35 -3.91
C ILE A 74 9.35 -5.68 -4.70
N GLU A 75 10.57 -6.25 -4.70
CA GLU A 75 11.71 -5.78 -5.50
C GLU A 75 11.65 -6.26 -6.97
N GLY A 76 10.58 -6.98 -7.34
CA GLY A 76 10.30 -7.46 -8.69
C GLY A 76 11.22 -8.62 -9.11
N ALA A 77 11.55 -8.66 -10.41
CA ALA A 77 12.28 -9.78 -11.02
C ALA A 77 13.73 -9.97 -10.55
N LYS A 78 14.23 -9.10 -9.66
CA LYS A 78 15.56 -9.21 -9.04
C LYS A 78 15.62 -10.31 -7.98
N LYS A 79 14.46 -10.72 -7.47
CA LYS A 79 14.31 -11.75 -6.45
C LYS A 79 13.62 -12.98 -7.02
N PRO A 80 13.78 -14.15 -6.37
CA PRO A 80 13.00 -15.33 -6.70
C PRO A 80 11.50 -15.04 -6.61
N LYS A 81 10.70 -15.81 -7.36
CA LYS A 81 9.25 -15.78 -7.17
C LYS A 81 8.89 -16.29 -5.76
N PRO A 82 7.77 -15.81 -5.19
CA PRO A 82 7.21 -16.37 -3.96
C PRO A 82 7.12 -17.89 -3.99
N ARG A 83 7.46 -18.52 -2.86
CA ARG A 83 7.37 -19.99 -2.71
C ARG A 83 5.93 -20.49 -2.62
N HIS A 84 5.01 -19.60 -2.24
CA HIS A 84 3.59 -19.91 -2.09
C HIS A 84 2.75 -18.98 -2.95
N ARG A 85 1.76 -19.53 -3.66
CA ARG A 85 0.89 -18.70 -4.49
C ARG A 85 0.06 -17.77 -3.61
N THR A 86 -0.02 -16.51 -4.01
CA THR A 86 -1.01 -15.55 -3.51
C THR A 86 -1.62 -14.82 -4.70
N ARG A 87 -2.95 -14.65 -4.70
CA ARG A 87 -3.70 -13.98 -5.77
C ARG A 87 -5.02 -13.45 -5.25
N VAL A 88 -5.59 -12.46 -5.95
CA VAL A 88 -6.81 -11.76 -5.51
C VAL A 88 -7.90 -11.73 -6.58
N LYS A 89 -9.14 -11.54 -6.14
CA LYS A 89 -10.29 -11.14 -6.95
C LYS A 89 -10.86 -9.84 -6.39
N MET A 90 -11.43 -9.02 -7.26
CA MET A 90 -12.15 -7.83 -6.85
C MET A 90 -13.50 -7.74 -7.57
N LEU A 91 -14.51 -7.33 -6.81
CA LEU A 91 -15.86 -7.07 -7.28
C LEU A 91 -16.35 -5.74 -6.71
N TRP A 92 -17.41 -5.18 -7.30
CA TRP A 92 -18.02 -3.97 -6.77
C TRP A 92 -19.55 -3.97 -6.97
N ASP A 93 -20.25 -3.21 -6.15
CA ASP A 93 -21.67 -2.91 -6.37
C ASP A 93 -21.99 -1.48 -5.88
N ASP A 94 -23.27 -1.17 -5.66
CA ASP A 94 -23.69 0.15 -5.20
C ASP A 94 -23.35 0.41 -3.72
N GLU A 95 -22.94 -0.62 -2.97
CA GLU A 95 -22.67 -0.54 -1.54
C GLU A 95 -21.17 -0.57 -1.20
N ALA A 96 -20.38 -1.37 -1.91
CA ALA A 96 -19.00 -1.61 -1.53
C ALA A 96 -18.07 -2.03 -2.68
N LEU A 97 -16.77 -1.86 -2.41
CA LEU A 97 -15.70 -2.64 -3.01
C LEU A 97 -15.59 -3.97 -2.24
N TYR A 98 -15.52 -5.07 -2.97
CA TYR A 98 -15.27 -6.39 -2.41
C TYR A 98 -13.91 -6.90 -2.88
N ILE A 99 -13.14 -7.45 -1.95
CA ILE A 99 -11.83 -8.06 -2.23
C ILE A 99 -11.84 -9.46 -1.66
N ALA A 100 -11.34 -10.40 -2.45
CA ALA A 100 -11.06 -11.76 -2.01
C ALA A 100 -9.59 -12.10 -2.28
N ALA A 101 -8.95 -12.83 -1.36
CA ALA A 101 -7.59 -13.33 -1.54
C ALA A 101 -7.52 -14.84 -1.25
N GLU A 102 -6.70 -15.54 -2.02
CA GLU A 102 -6.29 -16.93 -1.77
C GLU A 102 -4.79 -16.94 -1.51
N LEU A 103 -4.40 -17.44 -0.34
CA LEU A 103 -3.02 -17.56 0.11
C LEU A 103 -2.73 -19.03 0.35
N GLU A 104 -1.88 -19.64 -0.49
CA GLU A 104 -1.32 -20.94 -0.17
C GLU A 104 -0.39 -20.81 1.04
N GLU A 105 -0.56 -21.67 2.03
CA GLU A 105 0.26 -21.67 3.24
C GLU A 105 0.24 -23.07 3.87
N PRO A 106 1.35 -23.83 3.85
CA PRO A 106 1.46 -25.11 4.53
C PRO A 106 1.58 -25.02 6.06
N HIS A 107 1.86 -23.84 6.59
CA HIS A 107 2.04 -23.59 8.02
C HIS A 107 1.25 -22.36 8.46
N VAL A 108 -0.07 -22.51 8.61
CA VAL A 108 -0.93 -21.35 8.89
C VAL A 108 -0.69 -20.91 10.35
N TRP A 109 -0.05 -19.76 10.48
CA TRP A 109 0.42 -19.24 11.75
C TRP A 109 -0.09 -17.81 12.00
N ALA A 110 -0.76 -17.61 13.12
CA ALA A 110 -1.19 -16.30 13.60
C ALA A 110 -1.38 -16.31 15.12
N THR A 111 -0.83 -15.31 15.80
CA THR A 111 -0.81 -15.19 17.26
C THR A 111 -1.45 -13.91 17.78
N LEU A 112 -1.50 -12.86 16.95
CA LEU A 112 -2.02 -11.55 17.29
C LEU A 112 -3.55 -11.54 17.24
N LYS A 113 -4.17 -11.08 18.33
CA LYS A 113 -5.62 -11.11 18.56
C LYS A 113 -6.23 -9.75 18.87
N ASP A 114 -5.40 -8.80 19.25
CA ASP A 114 -5.86 -7.48 19.64
C ASP A 114 -6.05 -6.63 18.38
N HIS A 115 -7.22 -6.01 18.26
CA HIS A 115 -7.48 -5.02 17.22
C HIS A 115 -6.45 -3.88 17.32
N ASP A 116 -5.99 -3.37 16.19
CA ASP A 116 -5.00 -2.27 16.09
C ASP A 116 -3.62 -2.56 16.70
N CYS A 117 -3.21 -3.82 16.72
CA CYS A 117 -1.81 -4.16 16.95
C CYS A 117 -1.06 -4.28 15.63
N VAL A 118 0.27 -4.23 15.69
CA VAL A 118 1.15 -4.32 14.51
C VAL A 118 1.04 -5.74 13.91
N ILE A 119 0.16 -5.95 12.92
CA ILE A 119 -0.27 -7.28 12.45
C ILE A 119 0.83 -8.00 11.67
N PHE A 120 1.68 -7.30 10.91
CA PHE A 120 2.81 -7.90 10.18
C PHE A 120 3.83 -8.65 11.05
N ALA A 121 3.69 -8.61 12.39
CA ALA A 121 4.43 -9.51 13.27
C ALA A 121 3.91 -10.97 13.24
N ASP A 122 2.79 -11.27 12.59
CA ASP A 122 2.40 -12.59 12.08
C ASP A 122 2.58 -12.65 10.55
N ASN A 123 2.22 -13.77 9.91
CA ASN A 123 1.90 -13.74 8.48
C ASN A 123 0.57 -12.97 8.30
N ASP A 124 0.51 -12.08 7.33
CA ASP A 124 -0.67 -11.26 7.08
C ASP A 124 -0.97 -11.04 5.60
N PHE A 125 -2.13 -10.45 5.37
CA PHE A 125 -2.56 -9.93 4.08
C PHE A 125 -2.90 -8.46 4.26
N GLU A 126 -2.44 -7.63 3.33
CA GLU A 126 -2.57 -6.18 3.42
C GLU A 126 -3.25 -5.63 2.17
N VAL A 127 -4.12 -4.63 2.34
CA VAL A 127 -4.77 -3.87 1.27
C VAL A 127 -4.39 -2.40 1.37
N PHE A 128 -3.93 -1.82 0.26
CA PHE A 128 -3.55 -0.42 0.15
C PHE A 128 -4.38 0.28 -0.91
N LEU A 129 -4.96 1.43 -0.58
CA LEU A 129 -5.92 2.10 -1.47
C LEU A 129 -5.79 3.63 -1.46
N ASP A 130 -5.54 4.17 -2.65
CA ASP A 130 -5.52 5.60 -2.95
C ASP A 130 -6.49 5.84 -4.13
N PRO A 131 -7.74 6.24 -3.86
CA PRO A 131 -8.77 6.33 -4.90
C PRO A 131 -8.50 7.42 -5.94
N ASP A 132 -7.99 8.59 -5.56
CA ASP A 132 -7.74 9.71 -6.49
C ASP A 132 -6.33 9.69 -7.10
N GLY A 133 -5.42 8.88 -6.54
CA GLY A 133 -4.10 8.63 -7.08
C GLY A 133 -3.18 9.83 -6.98
N ASP A 134 -3.37 10.66 -5.94
CA ASP A 134 -2.55 11.83 -5.64
C ASP A 134 -1.36 11.52 -4.69
N ASN A 135 -1.26 10.26 -4.25
CA ASN A 135 -0.29 9.70 -3.31
C ASN A 135 -0.46 10.11 -1.84
N HIS A 136 -1.56 10.78 -1.47
CA HIS A 136 -1.84 11.27 -0.13
C HIS A 136 -3.16 10.72 0.38
N LEU A 137 -3.39 10.83 1.69
CA LEU A 137 -4.64 10.41 2.35
C LEU A 137 -5.11 9.00 1.95
N TYR A 138 -4.18 8.05 1.90
CA TYR A 138 -4.48 6.69 1.47
C TYR A 138 -4.70 5.75 2.66
N GLY A 139 -5.52 4.73 2.42
CA GLY A 139 -5.88 3.72 3.41
C GLY A 139 -4.99 2.49 3.32
N GLU A 140 -4.81 1.86 4.48
CA GLU A 140 -4.18 0.58 4.67
C GLU A 140 -5.06 -0.28 5.57
N LEU A 141 -5.19 -1.57 5.25
CA LEU A 141 -5.87 -2.56 6.05
C LEU A 141 -5.00 -3.83 6.09
N GLU A 142 -4.54 -4.20 7.28
CA GLU A 142 -3.85 -5.46 7.55
C GLU A 142 -4.82 -6.45 8.20
N LEU A 143 -4.68 -7.74 7.88
CA LEU A 143 -5.31 -8.81 8.64
C LEU A 143 -4.55 -10.13 8.57
N ASN A 144 -4.55 -10.85 9.68
CA ASN A 144 -3.90 -12.18 9.78
C ASN A 144 -4.92 -13.33 9.65
N ALA A 145 -4.42 -14.57 9.75
CA ALA A 145 -5.25 -15.78 9.66
C ALA A 145 -6.28 -15.96 10.80
N LEU A 146 -6.22 -15.13 11.85
CA LEU A 146 -7.23 -15.06 12.92
C LEU A 146 -8.37 -14.09 12.61
N ASN A 147 -8.32 -13.40 11.46
CA ASN A 147 -9.17 -12.27 11.12
C ASN A 147 -9.01 -11.08 12.10
N THR A 148 -7.86 -10.96 12.75
CA THR A 148 -7.50 -9.77 13.51
C THR A 148 -7.11 -8.68 12.53
N THR A 149 -7.73 -7.51 12.65
CA THR A 149 -7.57 -6.40 11.71
C THR A 149 -6.80 -5.24 12.34
N TRP A 150 -6.13 -4.47 11.46
CA TRP A 150 -5.62 -3.15 11.77
C TRP A 150 -5.79 -2.24 10.55
N ASP A 151 -6.48 -1.13 10.71
CA ASP A 151 -6.67 -0.12 9.67
C ASP A 151 -5.97 1.19 9.99
N LEU A 152 -5.41 1.80 8.94
CA LEU A 152 -4.58 2.97 9.06
C LEU A 152 -4.90 3.95 7.94
N LEU A 153 -4.97 5.23 8.30
CA LEU A 153 -4.92 6.33 7.34
C LEU A 153 -3.51 6.91 7.33
N LEU A 154 -2.90 6.96 6.15
CA LEU A 154 -1.64 7.67 5.96
C LEU A 154 -1.91 9.02 5.32
N THR A 155 -1.43 10.07 5.99
CA THR A 155 -1.59 11.44 5.46
C THR A 155 -0.79 11.66 4.18
N LYS A 156 0.36 10.96 4.08
CA LYS A 156 1.29 10.91 2.94
C LYS A 156 2.33 9.80 3.19
N PRO A 157 3.21 9.47 2.23
CA PRO A 157 4.26 8.47 2.42
C PRO A 157 5.20 8.75 3.59
N TYR A 158 5.68 7.70 4.26
CA TYR A 158 6.66 7.84 5.35
C TYR A 158 7.95 8.51 4.88
N LYS A 159 8.42 8.20 3.66
CA LYS A 159 9.57 8.86 3.02
C LYS A 159 9.41 10.38 2.89
N ASP A 160 8.17 10.87 2.89
CA ASP A 160 7.80 12.29 2.81
C ASP A 160 7.44 12.91 4.17
N GLY A 161 7.74 12.20 5.27
CA GLY A 161 7.44 12.63 6.64
C GLY A 161 5.99 12.39 7.05
N GLY A 162 5.30 11.49 6.35
CA GLY A 162 3.96 11.03 6.71
C GLY A 162 3.93 10.27 8.05
N ARG A 163 2.72 10.12 8.58
CA ARG A 163 2.45 9.36 9.81
C ARG A 163 1.15 8.59 9.61
N ALA A 164 1.12 7.35 10.10
CA ALA A 164 -0.11 6.60 10.22
C ALA A 164 -0.99 7.18 11.34
N VAL A 165 -2.28 7.28 11.05
CA VAL A 165 -3.34 7.56 12.00
C VAL A 165 -4.00 6.23 12.32
N THR A 166 -3.52 5.59 13.37
CA THR A 166 -3.97 4.26 13.83
C THR A 166 -5.30 4.28 14.58
N ALA A 167 -5.90 5.47 14.75
CA ALA A 167 -7.21 5.64 15.37
C ALA A 167 -8.32 5.87 14.33
N TRP A 168 -7.96 5.76 13.05
CA TRP A 168 -8.89 5.83 11.95
C TRP A 168 -9.51 4.45 11.76
N GLU A 169 -10.81 4.43 11.48
CA GLU A 169 -11.59 3.20 11.36
C GLU A 169 -12.37 3.23 10.04
N ILE A 170 -12.30 2.15 9.28
CA ILE A 170 -13.05 1.97 8.04
C ILE A 170 -14.51 1.72 8.40
N MET A 171 -15.32 2.77 8.29
CA MET A 171 -16.74 2.71 8.63
C MET A 171 -17.49 1.59 7.90
N GLY A 172 -17.95 0.60 8.67
CA GLY A 172 -18.77 -0.51 8.19
C GLY A 172 -18.01 -1.63 7.50
N LEU A 173 -16.68 -1.66 7.64
CA LEU A 173 -15.83 -2.76 7.20
C LEU A 173 -16.39 -4.10 7.67
N LYS A 174 -16.37 -5.09 6.78
CA LYS A 174 -16.56 -6.49 7.16
C LYS A 174 -15.43 -7.30 6.57
N THR A 175 -14.83 -8.15 7.40
CA THR A 175 -13.78 -9.08 7.01
C THR A 175 -14.14 -10.48 7.48
N ALA A 176 -13.70 -11.48 6.71
CA ALA A 176 -13.77 -12.87 7.12
C ALA A 176 -12.55 -13.62 6.60
N VAL A 177 -12.10 -14.59 7.41
CA VAL A 177 -11.01 -15.51 7.05
C VAL A 177 -11.48 -16.94 7.21
N LYS A 178 -11.07 -17.80 6.28
CA LYS A 178 -11.25 -19.24 6.37
C LYS A 178 -9.92 -19.96 6.17
N VAL A 179 -9.55 -20.78 7.15
CA VAL A 179 -8.38 -21.66 7.08
C VAL A 179 -8.78 -23.01 6.46
N ASP A 180 -8.04 -23.45 5.44
CA ASP A 180 -8.11 -24.82 4.88
C ASP A 180 -6.94 -25.64 5.46
N GLY A 181 -7.14 -26.11 6.69
CA GLY A 181 -6.08 -26.68 7.52
C GLY A 181 -6.39 -26.54 9.02
N THR A 182 -5.35 -26.53 9.84
CA THR A 182 -5.40 -26.28 11.28
C THR A 182 -4.50 -25.10 11.67
N LEU A 183 -5.10 -24.10 12.32
CA LEU A 183 -4.36 -22.91 12.72
C LEU A 183 -3.39 -23.21 13.86
N ASN A 184 -2.13 -22.80 13.71
CA ASN A 184 -1.07 -22.90 14.72
C ASN A 184 -0.69 -24.35 15.13
N ASP A 185 -0.87 -25.35 14.26
CA ASP A 185 -0.43 -26.71 14.50
C ASP A 185 0.80 -27.07 13.65
N PRO A 186 2.02 -27.06 14.20
CA PRO A 186 3.21 -27.45 13.44
C PRO A 186 3.32 -28.96 13.16
N SER A 187 2.38 -29.78 13.63
CA SER A 187 2.44 -31.23 13.45
C SER A 187 1.83 -31.72 12.15
N ASP A 188 1.07 -30.89 11.44
CA ASP A 188 0.46 -31.20 10.15
C ASP A 188 0.94 -30.25 9.03
N THR A 189 0.19 -30.27 7.92
CA THR A 189 0.47 -29.44 6.76
C THR A 189 -0.85 -28.96 6.18
N ASP A 190 -0.99 -27.65 6.13
CA ASP A 190 -2.19 -26.98 5.66
C ASP A 190 -2.17 -26.80 4.13
N LYS A 191 -3.27 -26.31 3.58
CA LYS A 191 -3.31 -25.83 2.20
C LYS A 191 -3.20 -24.31 2.13
N GLY A 192 -3.77 -23.62 3.12
CA GLY A 192 -3.69 -22.18 3.22
C GLY A 192 -4.94 -21.56 3.81
N TRP A 193 -5.22 -20.33 3.41
CA TRP A 193 -6.33 -19.56 3.93
C TRP A 193 -6.85 -18.58 2.88
N THR A 194 -8.11 -18.20 3.05
CA THR A 194 -8.79 -17.24 2.20
C THR A 194 -9.26 -16.05 3.03
N VAL A 195 -9.26 -14.90 2.38
CA VAL A 195 -9.71 -13.62 2.95
C VAL A 195 -10.88 -13.13 2.11
N GLU A 196 -11.90 -12.59 2.76
CA GLU A 196 -12.94 -11.77 2.14
C GLU A 196 -13.09 -10.44 2.87
N ILE A 197 -13.22 -9.35 2.10
CA ILE A 197 -13.37 -7.99 2.59
C ILE A 197 -14.54 -7.34 1.86
N LYS A 198 -15.48 -6.76 2.60
CA LYS A 198 -16.42 -5.76 2.11
C LYS A 198 -16.01 -4.41 2.68
N TRP A 199 -15.56 -3.53 1.79
CA TRP A 199 -15.18 -2.15 2.10
C TRP A 199 -16.27 -1.20 1.59
N PRO A 200 -17.17 -0.71 2.46
CA PRO A 200 -18.27 0.14 2.02
C PRO A 200 -17.76 1.44 1.42
N TRP A 201 -18.44 1.96 0.40
CA TRP A 201 -18.06 3.24 -0.23
C TRP A 201 -17.99 4.39 0.77
N LYS A 202 -18.86 4.38 1.79
CA LYS A 202 -18.85 5.36 2.88
C LYS A 202 -17.54 5.33 3.69
N GLY A 203 -16.89 4.18 3.81
CA GLY A 203 -15.57 4.06 4.44
C GLY A 203 -14.42 4.52 3.54
N LEU A 204 -14.68 4.80 2.26
CA LEU A 204 -13.70 5.29 1.28
C LEU A 204 -13.78 6.80 1.03
N THR A 205 -14.89 7.45 1.37
CA THR A 205 -15.06 8.90 1.16
C THR A 205 -14.08 9.77 1.94
N GLU A 206 -13.40 9.21 2.94
CA GLU A 206 -12.37 9.92 3.70
C GLU A 206 -10.99 9.85 3.02
N LEU A 207 -10.79 8.91 2.11
CA LEU A 207 -9.54 8.69 1.37
C LEU A 207 -9.43 9.51 0.09
N ALA A 208 -10.51 10.19 -0.30
CA ALA A 208 -10.52 11.00 -1.51
C ALA A 208 -11.48 12.17 -1.38
N SER A 209 -11.17 13.24 -2.09
CA SER A 209 -12.16 14.30 -2.32
C SER A 209 -13.07 13.88 -3.47
N GLU A 210 -14.40 13.90 -3.27
CA GLU A 210 -15.39 13.65 -4.35
C GLU A 210 -15.18 14.53 -5.60
N LYS A 211 -14.46 15.66 -5.44
CA LYS A 211 -14.12 16.55 -6.55
C LYS A 211 -13.06 15.96 -7.50
N GLN A 212 -12.32 14.94 -7.07
CA GLN A 212 -11.21 14.33 -7.83
C GLN A 212 -11.58 12.97 -8.43
N VAL A 213 -12.36 12.15 -7.71
CA VAL A 213 -12.75 10.81 -8.17
C VAL A 213 -14.17 10.45 -7.68
N PRO A 214 -15.02 9.81 -8.51
CA PRO A 214 -16.37 9.42 -8.09
C PRO A 214 -16.31 8.24 -7.10
N ILE A 215 -16.99 8.36 -5.96
CA ILE A 215 -17.19 7.29 -4.97
C ILE A 215 -18.71 7.23 -4.67
N PRO A 216 -19.45 6.16 -5.02
CA PRO A 216 -19.02 4.95 -5.73
C PRO A 216 -18.46 5.21 -7.14
N PRO A 217 -17.62 4.31 -7.68
CA PRO A 217 -17.05 4.48 -9.02
C PRO A 217 -18.13 4.35 -10.11
N VAL A 218 -17.86 4.95 -11.26
CA VAL A 218 -18.62 4.71 -12.51
C VAL A 218 -17.83 3.82 -13.48
N ASP A 219 -18.47 3.24 -14.49
CA ASP A 219 -17.79 2.42 -15.52
C ASP A 219 -16.59 3.17 -16.11
N GLY A 220 -15.42 2.52 -16.10
CA GLY A 220 -14.15 3.07 -16.55
C GLY A 220 -13.36 3.87 -15.51
N SER A 221 -13.90 4.12 -14.32
CA SER A 221 -13.13 4.74 -13.22
C SER A 221 -11.93 3.87 -12.85
N GLN A 222 -10.83 4.50 -12.43
CA GLN A 222 -9.63 3.79 -11.99
C GLN A 222 -9.14 4.32 -10.65
N TYR A 223 -8.86 3.42 -9.70
CA TYR A 223 -8.20 3.74 -8.43
C TYR A 223 -6.81 3.13 -8.39
N ARG A 224 -5.92 3.69 -7.56
CA ARG A 224 -4.63 3.08 -7.22
C ARG A 224 -4.85 2.10 -6.07
N ILE A 225 -4.50 0.84 -6.28
CA ILE A 225 -4.65 -0.21 -5.27
C ILE A 225 -3.46 -1.16 -5.34
N ASN A 226 -3.05 -1.69 -4.20
CA ASN A 226 -2.12 -2.79 -4.17
C ASN A 226 -2.39 -3.70 -2.97
N PHE A 227 -1.75 -4.85 -2.99
CA PHE A 227 -1.90 -5.89 -1.99
C PHE A 227 -0.53 -6.42 -1.63
N SER A 228 -0.36 -6.74 -0.35
CA SER A 228 0.85 -7.38 0.17
C SER A 228 0.48 -8.64 0.94
N ARG A 229 1.44 -9.54 1.01
CA ARG A 229 1.52 -10.62 1.98
C ARG A 229 2.88 -10.46 2.66
N VAL A 230 2.87 -10.21 3.96
CA VAL A 230 4.07 -10.38 4.77
C VAL A 230 4.17 -11.85 5.16
N GLU A 231 5.30 -12.44 4.82
CA GLU A 231 5.58 -13.86 5.05
C GLU A 231 6.82 -14.02 5.90
N TRP A 232 6.70 -14.76 7.00
CA TRP A 232 7.83 -15.12 7.86
C TRP A 232 8.26 -16.56 7.63
N ASP A 233 9.57 -16.77 7.62
CA ASP A 233 10.12 -18.12 7.79
C ASP A 233 9.90 -18.55 9.25
N VAL A 234 9.23 -19.68 9.44
CA VAL A 234 8.99 -20.30 10.74
C VAL A 234 9.70 -21.65 10.86
N ASP A 235 10.11 -21.98 12.08
CA ASP A 235 10.59 -23.31 12.52
C ASP A 235 9.70 -23.81 13.66
N THR A 236 9.81 -25.09 14.02
CA THR A 236 9.06 -25.70 15.11
C THR A 236 9.93 -25.87 16.35
N ALA A 237 9.51 -25.27 17.46
CA ALA A 237 10.14 -25.47 18.77
C ALA A 237 9.07 -25.75 19.83
N ASN A 238 9.24 -26.83 20.59
CA ASN A 238 8.31 -27.25 21.65
C ASN A 238 6.84 -27.39 21.16
N GLY A 239 6.63 -27.90 19.95
CA GLY A 239 5.30 -28.08 19.36
C GLY A 239 4.60 -26.77 19.00
N LYS A 240 5.35 -25.68 18.78
CA LYS A 240 4.81 -24.40 18.31
C LYS A 240 5.67 -23.83 17.19
N TYR A 241 5.06 -23.07 16.30
CA TYR A 241 5.81 -22.22 15.36
C TYR A 241 6.61 -21.16 16.11
N THR A 242 7.82 -20.92 15.61
CA THR A 242 8.72 -19.87 16.06
C THR A 242 9.39 -19.24 14.86
N LYS A 243 9.40 -17.91 14.76
CA LYS A 243 10.11 -17.22 13.68
C LYS A 243 11.59 -17.61 13.65
N VAL A 244 12.12 -17.81 12.45
CA VAL A 244 13.55 -18.02 12.25
C VAL A 244 14.29 -16.73 12.60
N LYS A 245 15.23 -16.82 13.56
CA LYS A 245 15.97 -15.65 14.04
C LYS A 245 16.86 -15.04 12.95
N ASN A 246 16.95 -13.71 12.95
CA ASN A 246 17.81 -12.93 12.04
C ASN A 246 17.49 -13.12 10.54
N ARG A 247 16.25 -13.50 10.21
CA ARG A 247 15.74 -13.42 8.85
C ARG A 247 14.72 -12.29 8.76
N PRO A 248 14.78 -11.44 7.73
CA PRO A 248 13.70 -10.52 7.44
C PRO A 248 12.48 -11.29 6.95
N GLU A 249 11.34 -10.65 7.07
CA GLU A 249 10.13 -11.02 6.36
C GLU A 249 10.31 -10.96 4.84
N HIS A 250 9.50 -11.74 4.13
CA HIS A 250 9.32 -11.56 2.70
C HIS A 250 8.11 -10.68 2.46
N ASN A 251 8.24 -9.73 1.54
CA ASN A 251 7.16 -8.85 1.12
C ASN A 251 6.74 -9.26 -0.29
N TRP A 252 5.64 -9.99 -0.41
CA TRP A 252 5.11 -10.44 -1.69
C TRP A 252 3.89 -9.61 -2.06
N VAL A 253 3.90 -9.00 -3.24
CA VAL A 253 2.91 -7.99 -3.63
C VAL A 253 2.28 -8.29 -4.98
N TRP A 254 1.08 -7.76 -5.19
CA TRP A 254 0.44 -7.84 -6.50
C TRP A 254 1.19 -7.01 -7.55
N SER A 255 1.38 -5.71 -7.35
CA SER A 255 2.16 -4.85 -8.24
C SER A 255 3.53 -4.53 -7.61
N PRO A 256 4.65 -5.01 -8.17
CA PRO A 256 5.99 -4.76 -7.61
C PRO A 256 6.38 -3.28 -7.60
N GLN A 257 7.08 -2.85 -6.55
CA GLN A 257 7.50 -1.45 -6.37
C GLN A 257 8.97 -1.23 -6.74
N GLY A 258 9.77 -2.30 -6.76
CA GLY A 258 11.20 -2.31 -7.06
C GLY A 258 12.08 -2.05 -5.84
N VAL A 259 11.49 -1.77 -4.68
CA VAL A 259 12.13 -1.43 -3.40
C VAL A 259 11.26 -1.96 -2.25
N ILE A 260 11.85 -2.32 -1.10
CA ILE A 260 11.10 -2.77 0.09
C ILE A 260 10.53 -1.54 0.82
N ASP A 261 9.44 -1.01 0.28
CA ASP A 261 8.71 0.14 0.83
C ASP A 261 7.31 0.12 0.25
N MET A 262 6.34 -0.44 1.00
CA MET A 262 4.99 -0.62 0.51
C MET A 262 4.25 0.72 0.32
N HIS A 263 4.68 1.76 1.03
CA HIS A 263 4.08 3.10 1.06
C HIS A 263 4.56 4.01 -0.07
N ARG A 264 4.51 3.51 -1.31
CA ARG A 264 4.69 4.29 -2.53
C ARG A 264 3.47 4.16 -3.45
N PRO A 265 2.40 4.91 -3.18
CA PRO A 265 1.16 4.86 -3.97
C PRO A 265 1.39 5.08 -5.47
N GLU A 266 2.45 5.80 -5.84
CA GLU A 266 2.83 6.02 -7.24
C GLU A 266 3.28 4.74 -7.96
N ARG A 267 3.60 3.66 -7.23
CA ARG A 267 4.02 2.35 -7.76
C ARG A 267 2.92 1.28 -7.72
N TRP A 268 1.82 1.53 -7.01
CA TRP A 268 0.71 0.59 -6.86
C TRP A 268 0.04 0.20 -8.18
N GLY A 269 -0.75 -0.86 -8.17
CA GLY A 269 -1.52 -1.26 -9.35
C GLY A 269 -2.72 -0.35 -9.59
N TYR A 270 -3.48 -0.66 -10.63
CA TYR A 270 -4.72 0.00 -10.98
C TYR A 270 -5.89 -0.97 -10.91
N VAL A 271 -6.98 -0.58 -10.24
CA VAL A 271 -8.26 -1.26 -10.39
C VAL A 271 -9.17 -0.42 -11.28
N GLN A 272 -9.62 -0.99 -12.40
CA GLN A 272 -10.57 -0.39 -13.33
C GLN A 272 -11.96 -0.96 -13.10
N PHE A 273 -12.90 -0.12 -12.72
CA PHE A 273 -14.29 -0.54 -12.49
C PHE A 273 -15.02 -0.71 -13.82
N SER A 274 -15.77 -1.79 -13.96
CA SER A 274 -16.59 -2.03 -15.15
C SER A 274 -17.98 -2.58 -14.86
N THR A 275 -18.95 -2.13 -15.66
CA THR A 275 -20.32 -2.68 -15.75
C THR A 275 -20.46 -3.75 -16.84
N ALA A 276 -19.39 -4.10 -17.55
CA ALA A 276 -19.39 -5.19 -18.51
C ALA A 276 -19.57 -6.56 -17.81
N LYS A 277 -19.83 -7.61 -18.60
CA LYS A 277 -19.87 -8.97 -18.05
C LYS A 277 -18.48 -9.38 -17.54
N PRO A 278 -18.37 -10.12 -16.41
CA PRO A 278 -17.09 -10.62 -15.92
C PRO A 278 -16.26 -11.29 -17.01
N GLY A 279 -14.98 -10.92 -17.08
CA GLY A 279 -14.01 -11.43 -18.07
C GLY A 279 -14.12 -10.84 -19.49
N THR A 280 -15.02 -9.91 -19.77
CA THR A 280 -15.24 -9.40 -21.14
C THR A 280 -14.63 -8.03 -21.44
N ALA A 281 -14.28 -7.25 -20.42
CA ALA A 281 -13.65 -5.95 -20.61
C ALA A 281 -12.12 -6.06 -20.51
N ALA A 282 -11.43 -5.28 -21.33
CA ALA A 282 -9.98 -5.14 -21.24
C ALA A 282 -9.62 -4.01 -20.26
N PHE A 283 -8.56 -4.24 -19.48
CA PHE A 283 -7.92 -3.17 -18.72
C PHE A 283 -7.35 -2.13 -19.68
N LYS A 284 -7.57 -0.84 -19.40
CA LYS A 284 -7.02 0.28 -20.16
C LYS A 284 -5.85 0.86 -19.37
N PRO A 285 -4.59 0.69 -19.82
CA PRO A 285 -3.45 1.32 -19.17
C PRO A 285 -3.62 2.84 -19.07
N ASP A 286 -3.05 3.45 -18.03
CA ASP A 286 -3.00 4.89 -17.88
C ASP A 286 -2.19 5.48 -19.07
N PRO A 287 -2.83 6.23 -19.98
CA PRO A 287 -2.12 6.84 -21.10
C PRO A 287 -1.06 7.85 -20.64
N ASP A 288 -1.16 8.35 -19.41
CA ASP A 288 -0.28 9.35 -18.84
C ASP A 288 0.82 8.75 -17.95
N TRP A 289 0.93 7.42 -17.89
CA TRP A 289 1.90 6.75 -17.03
C TRP A 289 3.32 7.27 -17.23
N THR A 290 3.77 7.45 -18.47
CA THR A 290 5.12 7.96 -18.75
C THR A 290 5.33 9.38 -18.22
N VAL A 291 4.28 10.21 -18.20
CA VAL A 291 4.35 11.56 -17.62
C VAL A 291 4.47 11.47 -16.10
N ARG A 292 3.61 10.66 -15.46
CA ARG A 292 3.64 10.45 -14.01
C ARG A 292 4.97 9.86 -13.54
N ASP A 293 5.48 8.82 -14.21
CA ASP A 293 6.79 8.21 -13.90
C ASP A 293 7.93 9.22 -14.00
N ASN A 294 7.95 10.04 -15.06
CA ASN A 294 8.98 11.07 -15.22
C ASN A 294 8.92 12.14 -14.11
N LEU A 295 7.72 12.56 -13.69
CA LEU A 295 7.55 13.50 -12.58
C LEU A 295 8.04 12.90 -11.26
N HIS A 296 7.71 11.64 -10.96
CA HIS A 296 8.19 10.97 -9.75
C HIS A 296 9.70 10.77 -9.77
N ARG A 297 10.29 10.36 -10.90
CA ARG A 297 11.75 10.26 -11.05
C ARG A 297 12.43 11.61 -10.82
N ALA A 298 11.86 12.70 -11.35
CA ALA A 298 12.35 14.04 -11.10
C ALA A 298 12.22 14.44 -9.61
N TYR A 299 11.14 14.04 -8.94
CA TYR A 299 10.95 14.21 -7.49
C TYR A 299 12.04 13.46 -6.70
N TYR A 300 12.36 12.22 -7.06
CA TYR A 300 13.45 11.46 -6.43
C TYR A 300 14.81 12.12 -6.67
N ALA A 301 15.05 12.63 -7.88
CA ALA A 301 16.27 13.34 -8.19
C ALA A 301 16.40 14.67 -7.43
N GLN A 302 15.29 15.38 -7.14
CA GLN A 302 15.31 16.58 -6.30
C GLN A 302 15.78 16.27 -4.89
N HIS A 303 15.24 15.21 -4.28
CA HIS A 303 15.66 14.77 -2.94
C HIS A 303 17.11 14.29 -2.92
N ALA A 304 17.55 13.53 -3.94
CA ALA A 304 18.94 13.12 -4.08
C ALA A 304 19.89 14.33 -4.23
N HIS A 305 19.49 15.34 -5.02
CA HIS A 305 20.23 16.58 -5.17
C HIS A 305 20.30 17.34 -3.84
N ARG A 306 19.21 17.45 -3.09
CA ARG A 306 19.18 18.10 -1.77
C ARG A 306 20.09 17.40 -0.76
N GLN A 307 20.07 16.07 -0.70
CA GLN A 307 20.95 15.30 0.19
C GLN A 307 22.43 15.58 -0.10
N LYS A 308 22.78 15.69 -1.39
CA LYS A 308 24.17 15.91 -1.82
C LYS A 308 24.63 17.36 -1.69
N HIS A 309 23.75 18.32 -1.94
CA HIS A 309 24.10 19.74 -2.11
C HIS A 309 23.51 20.67 -1.04
N GLY A 310 22.67 20.16 -0.15
CA GLY A 310 21.98 20.93 0.89
C GLY A 310 20.85 21.84 0.38
N LYS A 311 20.47 21.73 -0.91
CA LYS A 311 19.43 22.54 -1.56
C LYS A 311 18.80 21.81 -2.74
N TYR A 312 17.56 22.17 -3.07
CA TYR A 312 16.91 21.69 -4.29
C TYR A 312 17.59 22.23 -5.55
N ALA A 313 17.51 21.46 -6.63
CA ALA A 313 18.06 21.77 -7.94
C ALA A 313 17.18 22.84 -8.61
N PRO A 314 17.73 24.01 -9.00
CA PRO A 314 16.94 25.12 -9.53
C PRO A 314 16.48 24.90 -10.98
N THR A 315 17.06 23.93 -11.70
CA THR A 315 16.70 23.63 -13.08
C THR A 315 16.60 22.11 -13.32
N ALA A 316 15.85 21.71 -14.35
CA ALA A 316 15.76 20.30 -14.74
C ALA A 316 17.11 19.67 -15.14
N ALA A 317 18.04 20.48 -15.67
CA ALA A 317 19.38 20.01 -16.05
C ALA A 317 20.22 19.60 -14.84
N ASP A 318 19.99 20.23 -13.69
CA ASP A 318 20.73 19.96 -12.45
C ASP A 318 20.30 18.64 -11.78
N LEU A 319 19.18 18.04 -12.21
CA LEU A 319 18.68 16.76 -11.67
C LEU A 319 19.51 15.56 -12.15
N GLY A 320 20.35 15.71 -13.17
CA GLY A 320 21.14 14.62 -13.72
C GLY A 320 20.29 13.50 -14.37
N LEU A 321 19.03 13.78 -14.70
CA LEU A 321 18.13 12.85 -15.36
C LEU A 321 18.06 13.09 -16.86
N LYS A 322 18.01 11.99 -17.62
CA LYS A 322 17.64 12.02 -19.04
C LYS A 322 16.11 12.00 -19.14
N LEU A 323 15.52 13.18 -19.26
CA LEU A 323 14.09 13.37 -19.50
C LEU A 323 13.87 13.90 -20.92
N PRO A 324 12.69 13.68 -21.53
CA PRO A 324 12.27 14.37 -22.74
C PRO A 324 12.56 15.87 -22.62
N ALA A 325 13.37 16.40 -23.55
CA ALA A 325 13.84 17.78 -23.50
C ALA A 325 12.66 18.75 -23.45
N ASP A 326 12.80 19.80 -22.66
CA ASP A 326 11.88 20.94 -22.58
C ASP A 326 10.47 20.67 -22.04
N ARG A 327 10.25 19.56 -21.33
CA ARG A 327 8.93 19.20 -20.79
C ARG A 327 8.74 19.53 -19.31
N LEU A 328 9.83 19.59 -18.55
CA LEU A 328 9.81 19.74 -17.10
C LEU A 328 10.14 21.18 -16.69
N GLY A 329 9.13 21.89 -16.18
CA GLY A 329 9.31 23.13 -15.42
C GLY A 329 9.70 22.81 -13.98
N VAL A 330 10.59 23.61 -13.40
CA VAL A 330 11.06 23.45 -12.01
C VAL A 330 10.99 24.79 -11.31
N GLU A 331 10.27 24.84 -10.20
CA GLU A 331 10.22 25.97 -9.28
C GLU A 331 10.70 25.53 -7.91
N THR A 332 11.70 26.21 -7.36
CA THR A 332 12.29 25.85 -6.06
C THR A 332 12.29 27.01 -5.09
N THR A 333 12.09 26.70 -3.81
CA THR A 333 12.35 27.57 -2.68
C THR A 333 13.42 26.97 -1.78
N ARG A 334 13.70 27.60 -0.64
CA ARG A 334 14.60 27.03 0.38
C ARG A 334 14.03 25.73 0.99
N SER A 335 12.72 25.62 1.11
CA SER A 335 12.04 24.57 1.88
C SER A 335 11.23 23.60 1.04
N GLY A 336 11.12 23.81 -0.27
CA GLY A 336 10.36 22.91 -1.15
C GLY A 336 10.57 23.21 -2.62
N PHE A 337 9.86 22.46 -3.45
CA PHE A 337 9.79 22.62 -4.90
C PHE A 337 8.41 22.24 -5.41
N GLU A 338 8.11 22.73 -6.60
CA GLU A 338 7.05 22.24 -7.48
C GLU A 338 7.67 21.98 -8.86
N MET A 339 7.26 20.90 -9.50
CA MET A 339 7.63 20.63 -10.88
C MET A 339 6.38 20.37 -11.71
N GLY A 340 6.38 20.92 -12.92
CA GLY A 340 5.26 20.80 -13.86
C GLY A 340 5.68 20.12 -15.14
N TRP A 341 4.84 19.20 -15.63
CA TRP A 341 5.01 18.60 -16.95
C TRP A 341 4.14 19.30 -17.99
N THR A 342 4.74 19.77 -19.08
CA THR A 342 4.04 20.50 -20.15
C THR A 342 4.03 19.74 -21.47
N ASP A 343 2.88 19.74 -22.15
CA ASP A 343 2.75 19.18 -23.50
C ASP A 343 3.28 20.14 -24.59
N ASP A 344 3.51 21.41 -24.25
CA ASP A 344 4.18 22.43 -25.07
C ASP A 344 4.80 23.51 -24.15
N LYS A 345 5.93 24.11 -24.55
CA LYS A 345 6.73 25.06 -23.74
C LYS A 345 5.93 26.27 -23.21
N ALA A 346 4.84 26.64 -23.88
CA ALA A 346 4.01 27.79 -23.53
C ALA A 346 2.70 27.41 -22.82
N ALA A 347 2.46 26.12 -22.56
CA ALA A 347 1.23 25.63 -21.94
C ALA A 347 1.34 25.62 -20.41
N LYS A 348 0.19 25.73 -19.73
CA LYS A 348 0.10 25.35 -18.33
C LYS A 348 0.53 23.89 -18.16
N PRO A 349 1.17 23.52 -17.04
CA PRO A 349 1.44 22.12 -16.75
C PRO A 349 0.16 21.30 -16.81
N ARG A 350 0.25 20.14 -17.44
CA ARG A 350 -0.80 19.12 -17.46
C ARG A 350 -0.81 18.29 -16.17
N TYR A 351 0.36 18.16 -15.56
CA TYR A 351 0.52 17.55 -14.25
C TYR A 351 1.55 18.34 -13.47
N THR A 352 1.37 18.44 -12.15
CA THR A 352 2.35 18.99 -11.22
C THR A 352 2.67 17.97 -10.14
N ILE A 353 3.89 18.05 -9.59
CA ILE A 353 4.32 17.30 -8.41
C ILE A 353 5.01 18.22 -7.42
N THR A 354 4.69 18.09 -6.14
CA THR A 354 5.27 18.89 -5.05
C THR A 354 6.38 18.13 -4.31
N HIS A 355 7.11 18.84 -3.45
CA HIS A 355 8.22 18.29 -2.67
C HIS A 355 7.89 17.09 -1.76
N ASP A 356 6.63 16.89 -1.42
CA ASP A 356 6.11 15.75 -0.65
C ASP A 356 5.50 14.66 -1.54
N GLY A 357 5.71 14.74 -2.86
CA GLY A 357 5.32 13.69 -3.80
C GLY A 357 3.85 13.72 -4.22
N ARG A 358 3.08 14.74 -3.80
CA ARG A 358 1.68 14.86 -4.23
C ARG A 358 1.61 15.20 -5.70
N ILE A 359 0.84 14.42 -6.48
CA ILE A 359 0.63 14.69 -7.90
C ILE A 359 -0.74 15.32 -8.13
N SER A 360 -0.83 16.27 -9.06
CA SER A 360 -2.09 16.94 -9.42
C SER A 360 -2.17 17.11 -10.93
N LYS A 361 -3.39 17.15 -11.47
CA LYS A 361 -3.67 17.31 -12.90
C LYS A 361 -4.17 18.72 -13.23
#